data_AF-A0A059WCI4-F1
#
_entry.id   AF-A0A059WCI4-F1
#
_cell.length_a   1.000
_cell.length_b   1.000
_cell.length_c   1.000
_cell.angle_alpha   90.00
_cell.angle_beta   90.00
_cell.angle_gamma   90.00
#
_symmetry.space_group_name_H-M   'P 1'
#
loop_
_entity.id
_entity.type
_entity.pdbx_description
1 polymer ?
#
loop_
_entity_poly.entity_id
_entity_poly.type
_entity_poly.pdbx_seq_one_letter_code
_entity_poly.pdbx_strand_id
1 'polypeptide(L)'
;MKLSRPVSWFLLAFGAWSWVVWTTFVKNLVKDASGLAFDHGNPTAYFWIHLTLAIVSFLLGTAIGVLGFRGLRALRREAPRTAAAEG
;
A
#
# COMPACT_ATOMS: atom_id res chain seq x y z
N MET A 1 -0.46 -2.80 22.29
CA MET A 1 -1.07 -1.45 22.17
C MET A 1 -2.13 -1.50 21.07
N LYS A 2 -3.36 -1.04 21.33
CA LYS A 2 -4.40 -0.96 20.28
C LYS A 2 -4.13 0.25 19.41
N LEU A 3 -4.16 0.08 18.09
CA LEU A 3 -4.11 1.22 17.18
C LEU A 3 -5.37 2.07 17.36
N SER A 4 -5.21 3.38 17.47
CA SER A 4 -6.36 4.29 17.53
C SER A 4 -7.13 4.27 16.20
N ARG A 5 -8.42 4.65 16.27
CA ARG A 5 -9.30 4.75 15.09
C ARG A 5 -8.70 5.62 13.97
N PRO A 6 -8.19 6.83 14.25
CA PRO A 6 -7.58 7.68 13.21
C PRO A 6 -6.36 7.04 12.55
N VAL A 7 -5.48 6.41 13.35
CA VAL A 7 -4.26 5.78 12.81
C VAL A 7 -4.61 4.58 11.95
N SER A 8 -5.61 3.77 12.34
CA SER A 8 -6.04 2.63 11.52
C SER A 8 -6.57 3.06 10.15
N TRP A 9 -7.33 4.16 10.10
CA TRP A 9 -7.78 4.77 8.84
C TRP A 9 -6.63 5.35 8.03
N PHE A 10 -5.69 6.03 8.69
CA PHE A 10 -4.50 6.56 8.04
C PHE A 10 -3.69 5.45 7.36
N LEU A 11 -3.43 4.33 8.06
CA LEU A 11 -2.69 3.20 7.49
C LEU A 11 -3.43 2.56 6.31
N LEU A 12 -4.76 2.43 6.41
CA LEU A 12 -5.56 1.91 5.32
C LEU A 12 -5.50 2.82 4.09
N ALA A 13 -5.70 4.13 4.28
CA ALA A 13 -5.63 5.11 3.21
C ALA A 13 -4.23 5.18 2.59
N PHE A 14 -3.18 5.12 3.42
CA PHE A 14 -1.80 5.08 2.97
C PHE A 14 -1.51 3.83 2.13
N GLY A 15 -1.98 2.66 2.54
CA GLY A 15 -1.85 1.43 1.76
C GLY A 15 -2.55 1.54 0.40
N ALA A 16 -3.78 2.06 0.38
CA ALA A 16 -4.53 2.28 -0.87
C ALA A 16 -3.85 3.31 -1.80
N TRP A 17 -3.35 4.41 -1.24
CA TRP A 17 -2.57 5.40 -1.98
C TRP A 17 -1.30 4.80 -2.57
N SER A 18 -0.58 4.00 -1.77
CA SER A 18 0.62 3.30 -2.21
C SER A 18 0.35 2.43 -3.45
N TRP A 19 -0.76 1.71 -3.50
CA TRP A 19 -1.16 0.96 -4.70
C TRP A 19 -1.30 1.85 -5.93
N VAL A 20 -1.96 3.01 -5.81
CA VAL A 20 -2.13 3.94 -6.93
C VAL A 20 -0.76 4.42 -7.44
N VAL A 21 0.14 4.81 -6.52
CA VAL A 21 1.48 5.30 -6.87
C VAL A 21 2.28 4.23 -7.61
N TRP A 22 2.41 3.02 -7.02
CA TRP A 22 3.29 2.00 -7.57
C TRP A 22 2.74 1.38 -8.86
N THR A 23 1.43 1.20 -8.98
CA THR A 23 0.84 0.72 -10.24
C THR A 23 0.98 1.74 -11.37
N THR A 24 0.85 3.04 -11.07
CA THR A 24 1.08 4.11 -12.05
C THR A 24 2.55 4.21 -12.43
N PHE A 25 3.46 4.11 -11.45
CA PHE A 25 4.90 4.10 -11.69
C PHE A 25 5.32 2.94 -12.60
N VAL A 26 4.88 1.70 -12.31
CA VAL A 26 5.20 0.53 -13.15
C VAL A 26 4.65 0.70 -14.57
N LYS A 27 3.43 1.22 -14.73
CA LYS A 27 2.87 1.54 -16.06
C LYS A 27 3.76 2.53 -16.82
N ASN A 28 4.27 3.56 -16.15
CA ASN A 28 5.16 4.55 -16.77
C ASN A 28 6.56 3.99 -17.05
N LEU A 29 7.06 3.11 -16.18
CA LEU A 29 8.34 2.43 -16.37
C LEU A 29 8.31 1.51 -17.60
N VAL A 30 7.23 0.73 -17.76
CA VAL A 30 7.04 -0.14 -18.94
C VAL A 30 6.83 0.66 -20.23
N LYS A 31 6.18 1.84 -20.13
CA LYS A 31 6.06 2.78 -21.26
C LYS A 31 7.33 3.55 -21.57
N ASP A 32 8.40 3.29 -20.83
CA ASP A 32 9.68 4.00 -20.94
C ASP A 32 9.54 5.53 -20.87
N ALA A 33 8.73 6.02 -19.93
CA ALA A 33 8.45 7.46 -19.83
C ALA A 33 9.71 8.31 -19.54
N SER A 34 10.77 7.70 -18.99
CA SER A 34 12.06 8.34 -18.75
C SER A 34 13.06 8.18 -19.90
N GLY A 35 12.82 7.28 -20.86
CA GLY A 35 13.77 6.92 -21.92
C GLY A 35 15.00 6.13 -21.44
N LEU A 36 14.96 5.59 -20.21
CA LEU A 36 16.07 4.87 -19.57
C LEU A 36 15.75 3.39 -19.32
N ALA A 37 14.48 3.00 -19.42
CA ALA A 37 14.05 1.65 -19.08
C ALA A 37 14.48 0.63 -20.13
N PHE A 38 14.57 1.03 -21.40
CA PHE A 38 14.93 0.15 -22.49
C PHE A 38 16.06 0.74 -23.34
N ASP A 39 16.97 -0.14 -23.74
CA ASP A 39 18.00 0.15 -24.73
C ASP A 39 17.88 -0.84 -25.89
N HIS A 40 17.60 -0.32 -27.09
CA HIS A 40 17.27 -1.13 -28.27
C HIS A 40 16.20 -2.22 -28.00
N GLY A 41 15.22 -1.92 -27.14
CA GLY A 41 14.15 -2.85 -26.74
C GLY A 41 14.53 -3.84 -25.64
N ASN A 42 15.78 -3.84 -25.14
CA ASN A 42 16.22 -4.67 -24.03
C ASN A 42 16.09 -3.92 -22.70
N PRO A 43 15.56 -4.55 -21.63
CA PRO A 43 15.45 -3.91 -20.33
C PRO A 43 16.83 -3.62 -19.73
N THR A 44 17.03 -2.39 -19.30
CA THR A 44 18.30 -1.93 -18.71
C THR A 44 18.39 -2.27 -17.22
N ALA A 45 19.56 -2.05 -16.61
CA ALA A 45 19.70 -2.11 -15.15
C ALA A 45 18.76 -1.12 -14.43
N TYR A 46 18.53 0.06 -15.02
CA TYR A 46 17.59 1.06 -14.50
C TYR A 46 16.18 0.47 -14.38
N PHE A 47 15.71 -0.25 -15.41
CA PHE A 47 14.42 -0.93 -15.37
C PHE A 47 14.33 -1.94 -14.22
N TRP A 48 15.31 -2.84 -14.10
CA TRP A 48 15.26 -3.90 -13.08
C TRP A 48 15.34 -3.37 -11.66
N ILE A 49 16.18 -2.36 -11.41
CA ILE A 49 16.29 -1.71 -10.10
C ILE A 49 14.94 -1.08 -9.73
N HIS A 50 14.37 -0.28 -10.61
CA HIS A 50 13.13 0.43 -10.32
C HIS A 50 11.92 -0.49 -10.23
N LEU A 51 11.86 -1.53 -11.07
CA LEU A 51 10.82 -2.54 -11.00
C LEU A 51 10.88 -3.30 -9.67
N THR A 52 12.07 -3.71 -9.24
CA THR A 52 12.27 -4.38 -7.94
C THR A 52 11.86 -3.48 -6.79
N LEU A 53 12.31 -2.22 -6.79
CA LEU A 53 11.92 -1.24 -5.77
C LEU A 53 10.41 -1.02 -5.74
N ALA A 54 9.76 -0.93 -6.91
CA ALA A 54 8.31 -0.77 -7.01
C ALA A 54 7.56 -2.00 -6.44
N ILE A 55 8.00 -3.22 -6.75
CA ILE A 55 7.40 -4.45 -6.23
C ILE A 55 7.53 -4.51 -4.70
N VAL A 56 8.74 -4.32 -4.17
CA VAL A 56 8.97 -4.35 -2.72
C VAL A 56 8.13 -3.28 -2.01
N SER A 57 8.10 -2.06 -2.55
CA SER A 57 7.36 -0.95 -1.96
C SER A 57 5.84 -1.16 -2.05
N PHE A 58 5.35 -1.76 -3.13
CA PHE A 58 3.95 -2.17 -3.27
C PHE A 58 3.56 -3.21 -2.21
N LEU A 59 4.41 -4.22 -1.97
CA LEU A 59 4.17 -5.23 -0.93
C LEU A 59 4.17 -4.60 0.47
N LEU A 60 5.11 -3.69 0.77
CA LEU A 60 5.13 -2.96 2.03
C LEU A 60 3.87 -2.09 2.21
N GLY A 61 3.45 -1.37 1.17
CA GLY A 61 2.19 -0.61 1.17
C GLY A 61 0.97 -1.51 1.42
N THR A 62 0.95 -2.69 0.81
CA THR A 62 -0.10 -3.70 1.02
C THR A 62 -0.13 -4.17 2.47
N ALA A 63 1.02 -4.50 3.04
CA ALA A 63 1.13 -4.93 4.44
C ALA A 63 0.62 -3.83 5.39
N ILE A 64 0.99 -2.57 5.15
CA ILE A 64 0.50 -1.43 5.92
C ILE A 64 -1.03 -1.29 5.80
N GLY A 65 -1.58 -1.39 4.59
CA GLY A 65 -3.03 -1.36 4.36
C GLY A 65 -3.77 -2.48 5.11
N VAL A 66 -3.22 -3.70 5.10
CA VAL A 66 -3.75 -4.85 5.85
C VAL A 66 -3.73 -4.59 7.36
N LEU A 67 -2.66 -3.99 7.90
CA LEU A 67 -2.60 -3.60 9.31
C LEU A 67 -3.68 -2.57 9.67
N GLY A 68 -3.87 -1.55 8.83
CA GLY A 68 -4.95 -0.57 8.98
C GLY A 68 -6.34 -1.22 8.97
N PHE A 69 -6.60 -2.10 8.00
CA PHE A 69 -7.86 -2.85 7.90
C PHE A 69 -8.12 -3.72 9.13
N ARG A 70 -7.09 -4.44 9.62
CA ARG A 70 -7.19 -5.25 10.84
C ARG A 70 -7.48 -4.39 12.07
N GLY A 71 -6.87 -3.21 12.17
CA GLY A 71 -7.14 -2.22 13.22
C GLY A 71 -8.61 -1.80 13.23
N LEU A 72 -9.16 -1.43 12.06
CA LEU A 72 -10.57 -1.05 11.93
C LEU A 72 -11.53 -2.20 12.27
N ARG A 73 -11.23 -3.43 11.83
CA ARG A 73 -12.04 -4.62 12.13
C ARG A 73 -12.02 -4.96 13.63
N ALA A 74 -10.90 -4.79 14.32
CA ALA A 74 -10.80 -5.00 15.76
C ALA A 74 -11.66 -3.98 16.54
N LEU A 75 -11.61 -2.71 16.17
CA LEU A 75 -12.41 -1.63 16.78
C LEU A 75 -13.91 -1.84 16.56
N ARG A 76 -14.32 -2.32 15.38
CA ARG A 76 -15.72 -2.68 15.08
C ARG A 76 -16.25 -3.83 15.95
N ARG A 77 -15.39 -4.72 16.45
CA ARG A 77 -15.77 -5.84 17.33
C ARG A 77 -15.89 -5.44 18.81
N GLU A 78 -15.40 -4.26 19.18
CA GLU A 78 -15.46 -3.75 20.56
C GLU A 78 -16.69 -2.87 20.79
N ALA A 79 -17.08 -2.06 19.81
CA ALA A 79 -18.30 -1.23 19.90
C ALA A 79 -19.60 -1.98 20.28
N PRO A 80 -19.86 -3.22 19.81
CA PRO A 80 -21.06 -3.98 20.21
C PRO A 80 -21.04 -4.44 21.68
N ARG A 81 -19.85 -4.60 22.28
CA ARG A 81 -19.71 -5.09 23.67
C ARG A 81 -19.96 -4.00 24.72
N THR A 82 -19.59 -2.75 24.42
CA THR A 82 -19.92 -1.62 25.30
C THR A 82 -21.42 -1.32 25.30
N ALA A 83 -22.07 -1.37 24.14
CA ALA A 83 -23.52 -1.13 24.04
C ALA A 83 -24.38 -2.16 24.80
N ALA A 84 -23.90 -3.40 24.96
CA ALA A 84 -24.58 -4.45 25.72
C ALA A 84 -24.27 -4.45 27.22
N ALA A 85 -23.28 -3.66 27.69
CA ALA A 85 -22.92 -3.54 29.09
C ALA A 85 -23.55 -2.32 29.78
N GLU A 86 -24.11 -1.39 29.00
CA GLU A 86 -24.75 -0.15 29.47
C GLU A 86 -26.29 -0.19 29.42
N GLY A 87 -26.90 -1.30 28.98
CA GLY A 87 -28.35 -1.53 28.96
C GLY A 87 -28.74 -2.67 29.89
#